data_AF-A0A7S0KXC1-F1
#
_entry.id   AF-A0A7S0KXC1-F1
#
_cell.length_a   1.000
_cell.length_b   1.000
_cell.length_c   1.000
_cell.angle_alpha   90.00
_cell.angle_beta   90.00
_cell.angle_gamma   90.00
#
_symmetry.space_group_name_H-M   'P 1'
#
loop_
_entity.id
_entity.type
_entity.pdbx_description
1 polymer ?
#
loop_
_entity_poly.entity_id
_entity_poly.type
_entity_poly.pdbx_seq_one_letter_code
_entity_poly.pdbx_strand_id
1 'polypeptide(L)'
;EEHEKLATDLERIRSELLETTRAKERAERDAADARRDAASSAAAARSALEASAATSPPESPAREGEGGREVFERDPVKPLSSPSPSPSPATSSHRVSSRRPRSVHQSLPSSDSFQAARLAGERVRKRREAEARRAAEEASARAREQIDKKDAELAELRELVAKLRGDASEAQRERSKAEAKAWEWRRALRASEKAAKDAAGGRRRGGG
;
A
#
# COMPACT_ATOMS: atom_id res chain seq x y z
N GLU A 1 -38.24 19.04 24.76
CA GLU A 1 -37.95 19.21 23.32
C GLU A 1 -36.49 19.48 22.99
N GLU A 2 -35.91 20.66 23.24
CA GLU A 2 -34.51 20.93 22.85
C GLU A 2 -33.47 20.09 23.60
N HIS A 3 -33.67 19.86 24.90
CA HIS A 3 -32.79 19.00 25.70
C HIS A 3 -32.85 17.52 25.30
N GLU A 4 -33.99 17.04 24.82
CA GLU A 4 -34.14 15.66 24.34
C GLU A 4 -33.45 15.46 22.99
N LYS A 5 -33.56 16.45 22.08
CA LYS A 5 -32.82 16.44 20.81
C LYS A 5 -31.30 16.43 21.03
N LEU A 6 -30.81 17.26 21.95
CA LEU A 6 -29.39 17.26 22.31
C LEU A 6 -28.93 15.92 22.91
N ALA A 7 -29.76 15.27 23.72
CA ALA A 7 -29.44 13.96 24.27
C ALA A 7 -29.34 12.89 23.18
N THR A 8 -30.28 12.87 22.22
CA THR A 8 -30.25 11.91 21.10
C THR A 8 -29.08 12.15 20.17
N ASP A 9 -28.72 13.42 19.90
CA ASP A 9 -27.58 13.74 19.04
C ASP A 9 -26.25 13.34 19.69
N LEU A 10 -26.10 13.53 21.01
CA LEU A 10 -24.93 13.07 21.75
C LEU A 10 -24.80 11.55 21.77
N GLU A 11 -25.91 10.82 21.90
CA GLU A 11 -25.92 9.36 21.89
C GLU A 11 -25.59 8.80 20.49
N ARG A 12 -26.05 9.49 19.44
CA ARG A 12 -25.66 9.21 18.05
C ARG A 12 -24.16 9.41 17.83
N ILE A 13 -23.62 10.57 18.21
CA ILE A 13 -22.19 10.88 18.07
C ILE A 13 -21.34 9.87 18.85
N ARG A 14 -21.76 9.49 20.06
CA ARG A 14 -21.08 8.47 20.86
C ARG A 14 -21.06 7.11 20.16
N SER A 15 -22.16 6.72 19.53
CA SER A 15 -22.27 5.46 18.80
C SER A 15 -21.37 5.45 17.56
N GLU A 16 -21.37 6.54 16.79
CA GLU A 16 -20.49 6.71 15.62
C GLU A 16 -19.00 6.67 16.02
N LEU A 17 -18.63 7.28 17.16
CA LEU A 17 -17.26 7.20 17.70
C LEU A 17 -16.87 5.78 18.13
N LEU A 18 -17.79 5.01 18.70
CA LEU A 18 -17.54 3.61 19.07
C LEU A 18 -17.41 2.70 17.84
N GLU A 19 -18.15 2.97 16.77
CA GLU A 19 -18.02 2.22 15.53
C GLU A 19 -16.71 2.54 14.81
N THR A 20 -16.32 3.80 14.73
CA THR A 20 -15.05 4.22 14.11
C THR A 20 -13.84 3.70 14.85
N THR A 21 -13.87 3.67 16.19
CA THR A 21 -12.80 3.05 16.99
C THR A 21 -12.70 1.54 16.76
N ARG A 22 -13.82 0.82 16.73
CA ARG A 22 -13.84 -0.62 16.39
C ARG A 22 -13.34 -0.89 14.97
N ALA A 23 -13.70 -0.05 14.00
CA ALA A 23 -13.23 -0.17 12.63
C ALA A 23 -11.70 0.05 12.54
N LYS A 24 -11.19 1.04 13.27
CA LYS A 24 -9.74 1.30 13.36
C LYS A 24 -8.99 0.13 13.99
N GLU A 25 -9.49 -0.43 15.09
CA GLU A 25 -8.87 -1.61 15.72
C GLU A 25 -8.85 -2.85 14.82
N ARG A 26 -9.87 -3.02 13.95
CA ARG A 26 -9.88 -4.10 12.95
C ARG A 26 -8.81 -3.85 11.88
N ALA A 27 -8.76 -2.64 11.32
CA ALA A 27 -7.76 -2.28 10.33
C ALA A 27 -6.32 -2.39 10.86
N GLU A 28 -6.08 -2.07 12.13
CA GLU A 28 -4.77 -2.25 12.77
C GLU A 28 -4.38 -3.73 12.92
N ARG A 29 -5.34 -4.62 13.26
CA ARG A 29 -5.11 -6.07 13.29
C ARG A 29 -4.81 -6.60 11.90
N ASP A 30 -5.60 -6.24 10.90
CA ASP A 30 -5.39 -6.68 9.51
C ASP A 30 -4.03 -6.21 8.97
N ALA A 31 -3.60 -4.99 9.31
CA ALA A 31 -2.28 -4.49 8.95
C ALA A 31 -1.14 -5.23 9.66
N ALA A 32 -1.34 -5.67 10.90
CA ALA A 32 -0.37 -6.48 11.63
C ALA A 32 -0.23 -7.89 11.02
N ASP A 33 -1.35 -8.51 10.64
CA ASP A 33 -1.36 -9.81 9.98
C ASP A 33 -0.67 -9.75 8.60
N ALA A 34 -0.98 -8.72 7.80
CA ALA A 34 -0.30 -8.50 6.52
C ALA A 34 1.23 -8.32 6.65
N ARG A 35 1.69 -7.64 7.72
CA ARG A 35 3.12 -7.50 8.02
C ARG A 35 3.76 -8.84 8.39
N ARG A 36 3.03 -9.69 9.14
CA ARG A 36 3.49 -11.02 9.53
C ARG A 36 3.62 -11.93 8.31
N ASP A 37 2.67 -11.88 7.39
CA ASP A 37 2.69 -12.64 6.15
C ASP A 37 3.83 -12.19 5.24
N ALA A 38 4.02 -10.87 5.08
CA ALA A 38 5.13 -10.31 4.34
C ALA A 38 6.49 -10.71 4.94
N ALA A 39 6.62 -10.71 6.27
CA ALA A 39 7.84 -11.16 6.95
C ALA A 39 8.09 -12.66 6.73
N SER A 40 7.05 -13.48 6.79
CA SER A 40 7.13 -14.93 6.53
C SER A 40 7.53 -15.22 5.08
N SER A 41 6.97 -14.50 4.13
CA SER A 41 7.33 -14.58 2.71
C SER A 41 8.78 -14.13 2.45
N ALA A 42 9.22 -13.04 3.09
CA ALA A 42 10.61 -12.58 3.00
C ALA A 42 11.60 -13.59 3.60
N ALA A 43 11.24 -14.25 4.71
CA ALA A 43 12.04 -15.32 5.30
C ALA A 43 12.13 -16.53 4.36
N ALA A 44 11.02 -16.94 3.76
CA ALA A 44 11.01 -18.03 2.77
C ALA A 44 11.86 -17.71 1.53
N ALA A 45 11.83 -16.47 1.04
CA ALA A 45 12.68 -16.01 -0.07
C ALA A 45 14.17 -16.05 0.31
N ARG A 46 14.53 -15.67 1.54
CA ARG A 46 15.91 -15.78 2.04
C ARG A 46 16.36 -17.24 2.11
N SER A 47 15.51 -18.13 2.63
CA SER A 47 15.81 -19.57 2.68
C SER A 47 15.93 -20.20 1.29
N ALA A 48 15.15 -19.75 0.30
CA ALA A 48 15.29 -20.19 -1.09
C ALA A 48 16.62 -19.71 -1.73
N LEU A 49 17.05 -18.48 -1.42
CA LEU A 49 18.35 -17.96 -1.85
C LEU A 49 19.52 -18.71 -1.20
N GLU A 50 19.41 -19.02 0.09
CA GLU A 50 20.42 -19.77 0.83
C GLU A 50 20.50 -21.23 0.38
N ALA A 51 19.36 -21.85 0.06
CA ALA A 51 19.32 -23.17 -0.57
C ALA A 51 19.96 -23.14 -1.98
N SER A 52 19.71 -22.11 -2.78
CA SER A 52 20.37 -21.94 -4.10
C SER A 52 21.87 -21.67 -4.00
N ALA A 53 22.32 -21.00 -2.93
CA ALA A 53 23.75 -20.82 -2.66
C ALA A 53 24.42 -22.15 -2.27
N ALA A 54 23.72 -23.02 -1.54
CA ALA A 54 24.20 -24.33 -1.14
C ALA A 54 24.24 -25.37 -2.29
N THR A 55 23.60 -25.11 -3.45
CA THR A 55 23.68 -26.00 -4.63
C THR A 55 24.64 -25.52 -5.73
N SER A 56 25.34 -24.39 -5.52
CA SER A 56 26.32 -23.91 -6.50
C SER A 56 27.58 -24.79 -6.44
N PRO A 57 28.01 -25.45 -7.55
CA PRO A 57 29.27 -26.16 -7.57
C PRO A 57 30.44 -25.17 -7.40
N PRO A 58 31.57 -25.57 -6.77
CA PRO A 58 32.69 -24.66 -6.57
C PRO A 58 33.22 -24.17 -7.92
N GLU A 59 33.39 -22.84 -8.05
CA GLU A 59 34.08 -22.22 -9.19
C GLU A 59 35.44 -22.89 -9.39
N SER A 60 35.59 -23.61 -10.51
CA SER A 60 36.88 -24.10 -10.96
C SER A 60 37.63 -22.96 -11.65
N PRO A 61 38.89 -22.68 -11.28
CA PRO A 61 39.66 -21.63 -11.93
C PRO A 61 40.07 -22.07 -13.34
N ALA A 62 39.88 -21.17 -14.30
CA ALA A 62 40.57 -21.01 -15.59
C ALA A 62 41.28 -22.24 -16.19
N ARG A 63 40.81 -22.71 -17.37
CA ARG A 63 41.71 -23.35 -18.35
C ARG A 63 41.18 -23.20 -19.78
N GLU A 64 41.97 -22.53 -20.61
CA GLU A 64 41.93 -22.59 -22.07
C GLU A 64 42.07 -24.04 -22.56
N GLY A 65 41.36 -24.43 -23.62
CA GLY A 65 41.58 -25.72 -24.26
C GLY A 65 40.50 -26.09 -25.26
N GLU A 66 40.93 -26.29 -26.50
CA GLU A 66 40.16 -26.63 -27.69
C GLU A 66 39.47 -28.01 -27.62
N GLY A 67 38.37 -28.15 -28.38
CA GLY A 67 38.02 -29.41 -29.04
C GLY A 67 37.07 -30.36 -28.30
N GLY A 68 36.14 -30.94 -29.08
CA GLY A 68 35.55 -32.24 -28.77
C GLY A 68 34.05 -32.25 -28.48
N ARG A 69 33.26 -32.64 -29.49
CA ARG A 69 31.92 -33.19 -29.32
C ARG A 69 31.95 -34.40 -28.38
N GLU A 70 30.90 -34.61 -27.60
CA GLU A 70 30.28 -35.94 -27.45
C GLU A 70 28.81 -35.83 -27.05
N VAL A 71 28.01 -36.71 -27.65
CA VAL A 71 26.56 -36.84 -27.59
C VAL A 71 26.30 -38.20 -26.95
N PHE A 72 25.55 -38.28 -25.84
CA PHE A 72 24.78 -39.46 -25.37
C PHE A 72 23.79 -38.94 -24.31
N GLU A 73 22.48 -38.84 -24.55
CA GLU A 73 21.39 -39.83 -24.65
C GLU A 73 20.50 -39.84 -23.38
N ARG A 74 19.27 -39.34 -23.56
CA ARG A 74 17.93 -39.77 -23.05
C ARG A 74 17.84 -40.58 -21.73
N ASP A 75 16.89 -40.38 -20.82
CA ASP A 75 15.44 -40.12 -20.97
C ASP A 75 14.81 -39.62 -19.63
N PRO A 76 13.66 -38.91 -19.66
CA PRO A 76 12.96 -38.44 -18.46
C PRO A 76 11.95 -39.46 -17.89
N VAL A 77 11.98 -39.64 -16.57
CA VAL A 77 10.96 -40.38 -15.79
C VAL A 77 9.71 -39.51 -15.55
N LYS A 78 8.52 -40.02 -15.92
CA LYS A 78 7.20 -39.59 -15.43
C LYS A 78 6.48 -40.81 -14.84
N PRO A 79 5.75 -40.68 -13.72
CA PRO A 79 4.27 -40.49 -13.73
C PRO A 79 3.81 -39.52 -12.59
N LEU A 80 2.58 -39.00 -12.44
CA LEU A 80 1.21 -39.50 -12.65
C LEU A 80 0.20 -38.31 -12.69
N SER A 81 -0.89 -38.50 -13.44
CA SER A 81 -2.18 -37.78 -13.69
C SER A 81 -2.80 -36.93 -12.55
N SER A 82 -3.73 -35.95 -12.69
CA SER A 82 -4.70 -35.43 -13.72
C SER A 82 -5.44 -34.20 -13.10
N PRO A 83 -6.44 -33.49 -13.72
CA PRO A 83 -6.75 -33.18 -15.13
C PRO A 83 -7.21 -31.71 -15.45
N SER A 84 -7.22 -31.38 -16.76
CA SER A 84 -8.17 -30.51 -17.52
C SER A 84 -8.16 -28.96 -17.42
N PRO A 85 -8.69 -28.21 -18.43
CA PRO A 85 -9.25 -28.63 -19.73
C PRO A 85 -8.66 -27.92 -20.99
N SER A 86 -8.88 -28.56 -22.14
CA SER A 86 -8.61 -28.10 -23.51
C SER A 86 -9.37 -26.83 -23.90
N PRO A 87 -8.95 -26.20 -25.01
CA PRO A 87 -9.90 -26.07 -26.12
C PRO A 87 -9.37 -26.62 -27.46
N SER A 88 -10.25 -27.34 -28.14
CA SER A 88 -10.15 -27.71 -29.55
C SER A 88 -10.06 -26.47 -30.45
N PRO A 89 -9.66 -26.65 -31.72
CA PRO A 89 -10.62 -26.23 -32.73
C PRO A 89 -10.93 -27.29 -33.79
N ALA A 90 -12.18 -27.17 -34.21
CA ALA A 90 -12.90 -27.93 -35.20
C ALA A 90 -12.17 -28.12 -36.54
N THR A 91 -12.33 -29.34 -37.01
CA THR A 91 -12.45 -29.78 -38.40
C THR A 91 -13.06 -28.71 -39.31
N SER A 92 -12.32 -28.25 -40.31
CA SER A 92 -12.89 -27.62 -41.50
C SER A 92 -12.42 -28.37 -42.73
N SER A 93 -13.37 -29.10 -43.33
CA SER A 93 -13.22 -29.74 -44.63
C SER A 93 -12.98 -28.69 -45.70
N HIS A 94 -11.79 -28.69 -46.30
CA HIS A 94 -11.57 -28.08 -47.60
C HIS A 94 -11.30 -29.15 -48.64
N ARG A 95 -12.22 -29.18 -49.61
CA ARG A 95 -12.22 -29.94 -50.86
C ARG A 95 -10.80 -30.14 -51.37
N VAL A 96 -10.47 -31.41 -51.65
CA VAL A 96 -9.39 -31.80 -52.56
C VAL A 96 -9.66 -31.15 -53.91
N SER A 97 -9.02 -30.00 -54.14
CA SER A 97 -8.89 -29.41 -55.47
C SER A 97 -7.51 -29.81 -55.96
N SER A 98 -7.49 -30.78 -56.87
CA SER A 98 -6.31 -31.29 -57.57
C SER A 98 -5.72 -30.22 -58.48
N ARG A 99 -5.06 -29.22 -57.89
CA ARG A 99 -4.09 -28.37 -58.60
C ARG A 99 -2.71 -28.84 -58.23
N ARG A 100 -1.99 -29.33 -59.25
CA ARG A 100 -0.53 -29.61 -59.25
C ARG A 100 0.21 -28.73 -58.22
N PRO A 101 1.07 -29.29 -57.36
CA PRO A 101 2.02 -28.45 -56.65
C PRO A 101 2.95 -27.87 -57.73
N ARG A 102 2.76 -26.60 -58.09
CA ARG A 102 3.88 -25.85 -58.66
C ARG A 102 4.91 -25.84 -57.54
N SER A 103 6.00 -26.56 -57.74
CA SER A 103 7.23 -26.43 -56.98
C SER A 103 7.59 -24.94 -56.98
N VAL A 104 7.12 -24.22 -55.97
CA VAL A 104 7.70 -22.93 -55.63
C VAL A 104 8.96 -23.34 -54.92
N HIS A 105 10.06 -23.41 -55.67
CA HIS A 105 11.38 -23.47 -55.07
C HIS A 105 11.46 -22.28 -54.14
N GLN A 106 11.32 -22.51 -52.82
CA GLN A 106 11.63 -21.52 -51.82
C GLN A 106 13.14 -21.35 -51.88
N SER A 107 13.58 -20.43 -52.73
CA SER A 107 14.96 -19.97 -52.75
C SER A 107 15.31 -19.54 -51.33
N LEU A 108 16.38 -20.12 -50.78
CA LEU A 108 16.91 -19.65 -49.51
C LEU A 108 17.17 -18.13 -49.63
N PRO A 109 16.80 -17.33 -48.62
CA PRO A 109 17.03 -15.90 -48.68
C PRO A 109 18.52 -15.66 -48.95
N SER A 110 18.84 -14.80 -49.92
CA SER A 110 20.24 -14.47 -50.21
C SER A 110 20.92 -13.88 -48.97
N SER A 111 22.24 -14.02 -48.81
CA SER A 111 22.98 -13.47 -47.66
C SER A 111 22.66 -11.99 -47.41
N ASP A 112 22.46 -11.21 -48.47
CA ASP A 112 22.09 -9.79 -48.38
C ASP A 112 20.71 -9.57 -47.74
N SER A 113 19.76 -10.48 -47.98
CA SER A 113 18.43 -10.40 -47.39
C SER A 113 18.44 -10.73 -45.88
N PHE A 114 19.33 -11.63 -45.43
CA PHE A 114 19.54 -11.89 -44.00
C PHE A 114 20.21 -10.70 -43.30
N GLN A 115 21.20 -10.08 -43.93
CA GLN A 115 21.84 -8.87 -43.40
C GLN A 115 20.86 -7.69 -43.34
N ALA A 116 20.03 -7.51 -44.37
CA ALA A 116 18.99 -6.50 -44.38
C ALA A 116 17.94 -6.74 -43.28
N ALA A 117 17.48 -7.98 -43.11
CA ALA A 117 16.53 -8.35 -42.05
C ALA A 117 17.12 -8.14 -40.65
N ARG A 118 18.40 -8.46 -40.44
CA ARG A 118 19.11 -8.22 -39.17
C ARG A 118 19.19 -6.73 -38.84
N LEU A 119 19.60 -5.89 -39.80
CA LEU A 119 19.66 -4.43 -39.62
C LEU A 119 18.28 -3.82 -39.38
N ALA A 120 17.23 -4.33 -40.04
CA ALA A 120 15.86 -3.93 -39.78
C ALA A 120 15.42 -4.30 -38.34
N GLY A 121 15.75 -5.51 -37.88
CA GLY A 121 15.51 -5.95 -36.50
C GLY A 121 16.23 -5.07 -35.47
N GLU A 122 17.49 -4.71 -35.71
CA GLU A 122 18.27 -3.82 -34.84
C GLU A 122 17.65 -2.40 -34.77
N ARG A 123 17.17 -1.87 -35.90
CA ARG A 123 16.47 -0.56 -35.93
C ARG A 123 15.17 -0.60 -35.12
N VAL A 124 14.38 -1.67 -35.25
CA VAL A 124 13.15 -1.84 -34.47
C VAL A 124 13.46 -1.97 -32.98
N ARG A 125 14.49 -2.73 -32.62
CA ARG A 125 14.93 -2.86 -31.23
C ARG A 125 15.35 -1.52 -30.65
N LYS A 126 16.21 -0.77 -31.35
CA LYS A 126 16.64 0.57 -30.91
C LYS A 126 15.48 1.54 -30.74
N ARG A 127 14.51 1.50 -31.65
CA ARG A 127 13.30 2.32 -31.54
C ARG A 127 12.47 1.95 -30.30
N ARG A 128 12.25 0.65 -30.05
CA ARG A 128 11.53 0.18 -28.85
C ARG A 128 12.27 0.53 -27.57
N GLU A 129 13.59 0.42 -27.54
CA GLU A 129 14.41 0.83 -26.39
C GLU A 129 14.31 2.34 -26.14
N ALA A 130 14.30 3.16 -27.19
CA ALA A 130 14.11 4.61 -27.05
C ALA A 130 12.69 4.97 -26.56
N GLU A 131 11.66 4.30 -27.07
CA GLU A 131 10.26 4.46 -26.63
C GLU A 131 10.09 4.03 -25.16
N ALA A 132 10.70 2.91 -24.75
CA ALA A 132 10.70 2.45 -23.36
C ALA A 132 11.42 3.42 -22.42
N ARG A 133 12.54 4.02 -22.84
CA ARG A 133 13.24 5.05 -22.06
C ARG A 133 12.39 6.29 -21.87
N ARG A 134 11.74 6.78 -22.93
CA ARG A 134 10.81 7.93 -22.83
C ARG A 134 9.64 7.63 -21.90
N ALA A 135 9.04 6.44 -22.01
CA ALA A 135 7.96 6.04 -21.11
C ALA A 135 8.42 5.96 -19.63
N ALA A 136 9.65 5.49 -19.39
CA ALA A 136 10.23 5.47 -18.05
C ALA A 136 10.52 6.89 -17.51
N GLU A 137 11.03 7.79 -18.36
CA GLU A 137 11.26 9.20 -18.01
C GLU A 137 9.94 9.90 -17.69
N GLU A 138 8.91 9.74 -18.52
CA GLU A 138 7.57 10.29 -18.27
C GLU A 138 6.94 9.74 -16.98
N ALA A 139 7.07 8.43 -16.74
CA ALA A 139 6.59 7.82 -15.50
C ALA A 139 7.34 8.38 -14.27
N SER A 140 8.66 8.58 -14.39
CA SER A 140 9.47 9.16 -13.32
C SER A 140 9.12 10.62 -13.04
N ALA A 141 8.82 11.41 -14.09
CA ALA A 141 8.40 12.80 -13.96
C ALA A 141 7.04 12.90 -13.24
N ARG A 142 6.06 12.09 -13.66
CA ARG A 142 4.75 12.01 -13.00
C ARG A 142 4.86 11.56 -11.54
N ALA A 143 5.76 10.62 -11.24
CA ALA A 143 6.01 10.18 -9.87
C ALA A 143 6.58 11.32 -9.01
N ARG A 144 7.52 12.11 -9.55
CA ARG A 144 8.07 13.30 -8.86
C ARG A 144 7.00 14.34 -8.60
N GLU A 145 6.18 14.68 -9.59
CA GLU A 145 5.05 15.62 -9.41
C GLU A 145 4.06 15.15 -8.33
N GLN A 146 3.79 13.84 -8.26
CA GLN A 146 2.94 13.28 -7.20
C GLN A 146 3.60 13.38 -5.82
N ILE A 147 4.91 13.16 -5.73
CA ILE A 147 5.67 13.34 -4.49
C ILE A 147 5.59 14.80 -4.05
N ASP A 148 5.87 15.74 -4.93
CA ASP A 148 5.84 17.18 -4.62
C ASP A 148 4.44 17.63 -4.15
N LYS A 149 3.39 17.12 -4.80
CA LYS A 149 2.01 17.37 -4.37
C LYS A 149 1.73 16.81 -2.98
N LYS A 150 2.20 15.59 -2.69
CA LYS A 150 2.01 14.95 -1.38
C LYS A 150 2.82 15.65 -0.30
N ASP A 151 4.00 16.17 -0.62
CA ASP A 151 4.80 16.96 0.31
C ASP A 151 4.14 18.31 0.64
N ALA A 152 3.49 18.95 -0.33
CA ALA A 152 2.67 20.14 -0.09
C ALA A 152 1.47 19.83 0.82
N GLU A 153 0.71 18.76 0.54
CA GLU A 153 -0.40 18.31 1.39
C GLU A 153 0.08 17.99 2.83
N LEU A 154 1.25 17.36 2.97
CA LEU A 154 1.85 17.09 4.28
C LEU A 154 2.27 18.37 5.02
N ALA A 155 2.76 19.38 4.30
CA ALA A 155 3.11 20.67 4.89
C ALA A 155 1.86 21.39 5.43
N GLU A 156 0.77 21.43 4.65
CA GLU A 156 -0.51 22.00 5.07
C GLU A 156 -1.09 21.29 6.30
N LEU A 157 -1.06 19.95 6.31
CA LEU A 157 -1.53 19.17 7.46
C LEU A 157 -0.70 19.43 8.71
N ARG A 158 0.63 19.57 8.59
CA ARG A 158 1.50 19.92 9.71
C ARG A 158 1.18 21.30 10.26
N GLU A 159 0.90 22.27 9.40
CA GLU A 159 0.49 23.61 9.80
C GLU A 159 -0.86 23.59 10.53
N LEU A 160 -1.84 22.84 10.01
CA LEU A 160 -3.14 22.67 10.65
C LEU A 160 -3.01 22.02 12.04
N VAL A 161 -2.19 20.99 12.17
CA VAL A 161 -1.91 20.36 13.46
C VAL A 161 -1.26 21.34 14.43
N ALA A 162 -0.35 22.19 13.97
CA ALA A 162 0.26 23.23 14.80
C ALA A 162 -0.78 24.25 15.29
N LYS A 163 -1.68 24.71 14.41
CA LYS A 163 -2.81 25.60 14.74
C LYS A 163 -3.72 24.99 15.80
N LEU A 164 -4.20 23.77 15.56
CA LEU A 164 -5.09 23.07 16.49
C LEU A 164 -4.47 22.84 17.87
N ARG A 165 -3.15 22.60 17.93
CA ARG A 165 -2.43 22.51 19.21
C ARG A 165 -2.35 23.86 19.93
N GLY A 166 -2.17 24.95 19.17
CA GLY A 166 -2.27 26.32 19.70
C GLY A 166 -3.64 26.58 20.30
N ASP A 167 -4.70 26.36 19.51
CA ASP A 167 -6.09 26.58 19.91
C ASP A 167 -6.48 25.74 21.14
N ALA A 168 -6.06 24.47 21.17
CA ALA A 168 -6.30 23.60 22.32
C ALA A 168 -5.59 24.11 23.60
N SER A 169 -4.38 24.65 23.44
CA SER A 169 -3.62 25.23 24.57
C SER A 169 -4.27 26.52 25.07
N GLU A 170 -4.78 27.37 24.18
CA GLU A 170 -5.52 28.58 24.53
C GLU A 170 -6.85 28.25 25.21
N ALA A 171 -7.62 27.32 24.64
CA ALA A 171 -8.86 26.84 25.24
C ALA A 171 -8.64 26.28 26.65
N GLN A 172 -7.53 25.57 26.88
CA GLN A 172 -7.18 25.06 28.20
C GLN A 172 -6.83 26.17 29.20
N ARG A 173 -6.12 27.21 28.75
CA ARG A 173 -5.84 28.39 29.58
C ARG A 173 -7.12 29.11 29.97
N GLU A 174 -8.05 29.31 29.02
CA GLU A 174 -9.33 29.96 29.31
C GLU A 174 -10.22 29.12 30.23
N ARG A 175 -10.26 27.79 30.05
CA ARG A 175 -10.94 26.88 30.99
C ARG A 175 -10.36 26.99 32.40
N SER A 176 -9.03 27.03 32.53
CA SER A 176 -8.36 27.17 33.83
C SER A 176 -8.70 28.51 34.51
N LYS A 177 -8.72 29.61 33.75
CA LYS A 177 -9.14 30.93 34.27
C LYS A 177 -10.61 30.93 34.71
N ALA A 178 -11.49 30.30 33.93
CA ALA A 178 -12.91 30.19 34.27
C ALA A 178 -13.13 29.34 35.53
N GLU A 179 -12.39 28.23 35.67
CA GLU A 179 -12.46 27.37 36.85
C GLU A 179 -11.94 28.08 38.11
N ALA A 180 -10.84 28.83 38.01
CA ALA A 180 -10.32 29.63 39.11
C ALA A 180 -11.37 30.65 39.59
N LYS A 181 -11.98 31.40 38.66
CA LYS A 181 -13.09 32.30 38.99
C LYS A 181 -14.23 31.55 39.66
N ALA A 182 -14.68 30.44 39.07
CA ALA A 182 -15.77 29.64 39.63
C ALA A 182 -15.46 29.15 41.06
N TRP A 183 -14.20 28.82 41.35
CA TRP A 183 -13.76 28.48 42.70
C TRP A 183 -13.87 29.66 43.67
N GLU A 184 -13.47 30.86 43.27
CA GLU A 184 -13.64 32.09 44.07
C GLU A 184 -15.11 32.39 44.36
N TRP A 185 -15.98 32.28 43.36
CA TRP A 185 -17.43 32.44 43.54
C TRP A 185 -17.99 31.43 44.54
N ARG A 186 -17.61 30.15 44.41
CA ARG A 186 -18.02 29.10 45.38
C ARG A 186 -17.54 29.41 46.79
N ARG A 187 -16.32 29.96 46.94
CA ARG A 187 -15.78 30.38 48.24
C ARG A 187 -16.57 31.54 48.83
N ALA A 188 -16.87 32.56 48.03
CA ALA A 188 -17.64 33.72 48.44
C ALA A 188 -19.06 33.32 48.87
N LEU A 189 -19.73 32.42 48.12
CA LEU A 189 -21.05 31.89 48.47
C LEU A 189 -21.05 31.14 49.81
N ARG A 190 -20.04 30.30 50.07
CA ARG A 190 -19.93 29.64 51.38
C ARG A 190 -19.70 30.64 52.52
N ALA A 191 -18.92 31.68 52.27
CA ALA A 191 -18.69 32.74 53.26
C ALA A 191 -19.97 33.53 53.54
N SER A 192 -20.76 33.87 52.52
CA SER A 192 -22.03 34.58 52.69
C SER A 192 -23.08 33.70 53.37
N GLU A 193 -23.17 32.40 53.04
CA GLU A 193 -24.04 31.46 53.76
C GLU A 193 -23.69 31.36 55.23
N LYS A 194 -22.39 31.31 55.57
CA LYS A 194 -21.94 31.29 56.96
C LYS A 194 -22.34 32.57 57.68
N ALA A 195 -22.07 33.73 57.08
CA ALA A 195 -22.46 35.03 57.64
C ALA A 195 -23.97 35.13 57.87
N ALA A 196 -24.79 34.62 56.94
CA ALA A 196 -26.24 34.57 57.09
C ALA A 196 -26.69 33.67 58.24
N LYS A 197 -26.08 32.48 58.40
CA LYS A 197 -26.34 31.56 59.52
C LYS A 197 -25.94 32.19 60.86
N ASP A 198 -24.79 32.83 60.93
CA ASP A 198 -24.29 33.50 62.14
C ASP A 198 -25.22 34.67 62.54
N ALA A 199 -25.68 35.47 61.57
CA ALA A 199 -26.65 36.55 61.82
C ALA A 199 -28.02 36.03 62.29
N ALA A 200 -28.51 34.91 61.73
CA ALA A 200 -29.75 34.27 62.16
C ALA A 200 -29.62 33.64 63.57
N GLY A 201 -28.46 33.07 63.91
CA GLY A 201 -28.16 32.53 65.24
C GLY A 201 -28.03 33.61 66.31
N GLY A 202 -27.42 34.76 65.98
CA GLY A 202 -27.30 35.92 66.86
C GLY A 202 -28.67 36.51 67.24
N ARG A 203 -29.62 36.59 66.29
CA ARG A 203 -30.99 37.05 66.58
C ARG A 203 -31.77 36.13 67.51
N ARG A 204 -31.47 34.82 67.54
CA ARG A 204 -32.15 33.86 68.43
C ARG A 204 -31.63 33.87 69.87
N ARG A 205 -30.43 34.40 70.14
CA ARG A 205 -29.83 34.46 71.48
C ARG A 205 -29.93 35.83 72.18
N GLY A 206 -30.25 36.90 71.47
CA GLY A 206 -30.34 38.26 72.01
C GLY A 206 -31.76 38.84 72.14
N GLY A 207 -32.79 38.05 71.88
CA GLY A 207 -34.20 38.43 72.07
C GLY A 207 -34.80 37.64 73.24
N GLY A 208 -34.50 38.06 74.46
CA GLY A 208 -35.06 37.59 75.71
C GLY A 208 -35.10 38.74 76.70
#